data_AF-A0A497N2S3-F1
#
_entry.id   AF-A0A497N2S3-F1
#
_cell.length_a   1.000
_cell.length_b   1.000
_cell.length_c   1.000
_cell.angle_alpha   90.00
_cell.angle_beta   90.00
_cell.angle_gamma   90.00
#
_symmetry.space_group_name_H-M   'P 1'
#
loop_
_entity.id
_entity.type
_entity.pdbx_description
1 polymer ?
#
loop_
_entity_poly.entity_id
_entity_poly.type
_entity_poly.pdbx_seq_one_letter_code
_entity_poly.pdbx_strand_id
1 'polypeptide(L)'
;MVKDLWQRKFEWLKRFANVEAIEQASVRWESLISQIDLSINFNVTLRYLLDLFLQFSLGFDFSELDFYNFDLLGSAFPPTYTEEEKKAFRVQKARYDETYFDLSYLDPENVTAQPLERALWDIRYKTTEKDAGFYKHVGETVKKYFDIVKQQLKDKKVLDDLLDAMEDILAIVEGKIFNAIYVDLWVVGVSRVPEESEHGQVFSFRIPRDWVNEDKAETRYGYEHHVGLMRVGAFRALDFNIEFPDELIQPLVQRLQEALDFLSYIEQYGYEVLYPRTWMLQKLERYKHGGGDKQVKLQRIINDIKPILDKHGIIGNFRNAYLTFAKEIAFKDYSGHRRYKQYKKVLTDEDIINKYKSMGLQENILEEIKLKVKGE
;
A
#
# COMPACT_ATOMS: atom_id res chain seq x y z
N MET A 1 22.85 -24.47 -14.42
CA MET A 1 23.67 -23.43 -15.10
C MET A 1 23.64 -22.15 -14.27
N VAL A 2 24.79 -21.76 -13.72
CA VAL A 2 24.97 -20.50 -12.98
C VAL A 2 24.94 -19.38 -14.02
N LYS A 3 24.04 -18.39 -13.85
CA LYS A 3 24.05 -17.22 -14.74
C LYS A 3 25.18 -16.30 -14.28
N ASP A 4 25.88 -15.69 -15.24
CA ASP A 4 26.90 -14.69 -14.92
C ASP A 4 26.28 -13.57 -14.06
N LEU A 5 27.02 -13.17 -13.02
CA LEU A 5 26.64 -12.11 -12.09
C LEU A 5 26.41 -10.79 -12.83
N TRP A 6 27.26 -10.51 -13.84
CA TRP A 6 27.25 -9.26 -14.55
C TRP A 6 26.21 -9.20 -15.66
N GLN A 7 25.85 -10.33 -16.26
CA GLN A 7 24.82 -10.40 -17.30
C GLN A 7 23.53 -9.65 -16.90
N ARG A 8 23.04 -9.85 -15.67
CA ARG A 8 21.83 -9.18 -15.18
C ARG A 8 22.00 -7.67 -15.03
N LYS A 9 23.20 -7.21 -14.62
CA LYS A 9 23.54 -5.79 -14.57
C LYS A 9 23.63 -5.21 -15.98
N PHE A 10 24.30 -5.88 -16.92
CA PHE A 10 24.38 -5.42 -18.31
C PHE A 10 23.01 -5.32 -18.97
N GLU A 11 22.14 -6.31 -18.76
CA GLU A 11 20.74 -6.24 -19.24
C GLU A 11 19.99 -5.06 -18.63
N TRP A 12 20.19 -4.77 -17.33
CA TRP A 12 19.61 -3.61 -16.67
C TRP A 12 20.13 -2.29 -17.26
N LEU A 13 21.45 -2.16 -17.43
CA LEU A 13 22.07 -0.97 -18.01
C LEU A 13 21.55 -0.72 -19.42
N LYS A 14 21.45 -1.77 -20.24
CA LYS A 14 20.93 -1.70 -21.61
C LYS A 14 19.45 -1.31 -21.67
N ARG A 15 18.64 -1.73 -20.70
CA ARG A 15 17.18 -1.50 -20.71
C ARG A 15 16.72 -0.24 -19.99
N PHE A 16 17.49 0.26 -19.01
CA PHE A 16 17.00 1.27 -18.09
C PHE A 16 18.01 2.37 -17.72
N ALA A 17 19.31 2.18 -17.97
CA ALA A 17 20.35 3.11 -17.50
C ALA A 17 21.35 3.51 -18.59
N ASN A 18 20.82 3.80 -19.78
CA ASN A 18 21.51 4.51 -20.85
C ASN A 18 20.57 5.55 -21.48
N VAL A 19 21.14 6.44 -22.29
CA VAL A 19 20.39 7.55 -22.89
C VAL A 19 19.31 7.02 -23.82
N GLU A 20 19.61 6.07 -24.71
CA GLU A 20 18.63 5.55 -25.67
C GLU A 20 17.43 4.89 -24.98
N ALA A 21 17.67 4.19 -23.87
CA ALA A 21 16.63 3.56 -23.06
C ALA A 21 15.73 4.58 -22.37
N ILE A 22 16.31 5.69 -21.87
CA ILE A 22 15.52 6.79 -21.27
C ILE A 22 14.68 7.49 -22.34
N GLU A 23 15.25 7.73 -23.53
CA GLU A 23 14.50 8.27 -24.66
C GLU A 23 13.32 7.37 -25.06
N GLN A 24 13.57 6.06 -25.24
CA GLN A 24 12.53 5.09 -25.56
C GLN A 24 11.45 5.00 -24.46
N ALA A 25 11.85 5.05 -23.19
CA ALA A 25 10.92 5.06 -22.07
C ALA A 25 10.05 6.32 -22.06
N SER A 26 10.64 7.47 -22.40
CA SER A 26 9.94 8.76 -22.47
C SER A 26 8.90 8.76 -23.57
N VAL A 27 9.25 8.31 -24.78
CA VAL A 27 8.28 8.15 -25.90
C VAL A 27 7.14 7.20 -25.52
N ARG A 28 7.46 6.11 -24.80
CA ARG A 28 6.43 5.20 -24.29
C ARG A 28 5.54 5.84 -23.23
N TRP A 29 6.06 6.72 -22.38
CA TRP A 29 5.26 7.43 -21.40
C TRP A 29 4.36 8.46 -22.05
N GLU A 30 4.86 9.20 -23.04
CA GLU A 30 4.07 10.13 -23.84
C GLU A 30 2.87 9.41 -24.49
N SER A 31 3.10 8.22 -25.08
CA SER A 31 2.00 7.45 -25.69
C SER A 31 1.01 6.83 -24.69
N LEU A 32 1.36 6.80 -23.40
CA LEU A 32 0.54 6.25 -22.32
C LEU A 32 0.06 7.31 -21.32
N ILE A 33 0.24 8.61 -21.61
CA ILE A 33 0.03 9.68 -20.64
C ILE A 33 -1.37 9.62 -20.00
N SER A 34 -2.43 9.41 -20.82
CA SER A 34 -3.80 9.29 -20.31
C SER A 34 -3.99 8.10 -19.36
N GLN A 35 -3.28 6.99 -19.56
CA GLN A 35 -3.33 5.84 -18.64
C GLN A 35 -2.55 6.13 -17.35
N ILE A 36 -1.45 6.88 -17.45
CA ILE A 36 -0.66 7.28 -16.29
C ILE A 36 -1.47 8.28 -15.44
N ASP A 37 -2.13 9.25 -16.06
CA ASP A 37 -3.01 10.21 -15.40
C ASP A 37 -4.15 9.51 -14.66
N LEU A 38 -4.81 8.55 -15.33
CA LEU A 38 -5.83 7.70 -14.70
C LEU A 38 -5.27 6.96 -13.47
N SER A 39 -4.07 6.38 -13.61
CA SER A 39 -3.39 5.65 -12.54
C SER A 39 -3.02 6.55 -11.37
N ILE A 40 -2.62 7.79 -11.63
CA ILE A 40 -2.34 8.80 -10.60
C ILE A 40 -3.62 9.15 -9.86
N ASN A 41 -4.67 9.58 -10.59
CA ASN A 41 -5.95 9.94 -10.01
C ASN A 41 -6.49 8.81 -9.12
N PHE A 42 -6.51 7.58 -9.63
CA PHE A 42 -6.96 6.43 -8.86
C PHE A 42 -6.10 6.15 -7.61
N ASN A 43 -4.78 6.18 -7.71
CA ASN A 43 -3.92 5.89 -6.55
C ASN A 43 -4.03 6.97 -5.47
N VAL A 44 -4.04 8.25 -5.88
CA VAL A 44 -4.07 9.38 -4.96
C VAL A 44 -5.44 9.45 -4.28
N THR A 45 -6.55 9.36 -5.02
CA THR A 45 -7.90 9.40 -4.45
C THR A 45 -8.20 8.20 -3.56
N LEU A 46 -7.83 6.98 -3.99
CA LEU A 46 -8.01 5.79 -3.14
C LEU A 46 -7.16 5.88 -1.88
N ARG A 47 -5.92 6.38 -1.98
CA ARG A 47 -5.05 6.55 -0.80
C ARG A 47 -5.63 7.57 0.17
N TYR A 48 -6.09 8.71 -0.35
CA TYR A 48 -6.71 9.75 0.44
C TYR A 48 -7.92 9.21 1.20
N LEU A 49 -8.82 8.51 0.51
CA LEU A 49 -9.99 7.92 1.12
C LEU A 49 -9.60 6.84 2.15
N LEU A 50 -8.63 5.98 1.85
CA LEU A 50 -8.17 4.97 2.79
C LEU A 50 -7.61 5.59 4.07
N ASP A 51 -6.75 6.59 3.96
CA ASP A 51 -6.09 7.24 5.09
C ASP A 51 -7.13 8.01 5.95
N LEU A 52 -8.19 8.57 5.35
CA LEU A 52 -9.35 9.10 6.08
C LEU A 52 -10.00 8.04 6.98
N PHE A 53 -10.33 6.87 6.43
CA PHE A 53 -10.94 5.78 7.21
C PHE A 53 -9.97 5.24 8.28
N LEU A 54 -8.67 5.13 7.99
CA LEU A 54 -7.69 4.70 8.99
C LEU A 54 -7.59 5.68 10.15
N GLN A 55 -7.63 6.99 9.87
CA GLN A 55 -7.57 8.01 10.92
C GLN A 55 -8.87 8.09 11.71
N PHE A 56 -10.03 8.19 11.04
CA PHE A 56 -11.31 8.41 11.71
C PHE A 56 -11.95 7.13 12.27
N SER A 57 -11.73 5.96 11.65
CA SER A 57 -12.31 4.68 12.10
C SER A 57 -11.33 3.83 12.92
N LEU A 58 -10.01 4.01 12.77
CA LEU A 58 -9.03 3.24 13.55
C LEU A 58 -8.16 4.08 14.48
N GLY A 59 -8.28 5.42 14.44
CA GLY A 59 -7.49 6.30 15.31
C GLY A 59 -6.00 6.28 14.98
N PHE A 60 -5.64 6.07 13.71
CA PHE A 60 -4.25 6.16 13.28
C PHE A 60 -3.77 7.61 13.41
N ASP A 61 -2.58 7.80 14.00
CA ASP A 61 -1.96 9.12 14.09
C ASP A 61 -1.55 9.59 12.69
N PHE A 62 -2.15 10.69 12.23
CA PHE A 62 -1.86 11.28 10.93
C PHE A 62 -0.37 11.61 10.76
N SER A 63 0.31 11.99 11.83
CA SER A 63 1.73 12.36 11.77
C SER A 63 2.64 11.18 11.42
N GLU A 64 2.14 9.96 11.58
CA GLU A 64 2.84 8.72 11.25
C GLU A 64 2.57 8.24 9.82
N LEU A 65 1.45 8.66 9.20
CA LEU A 65 1.03 8.22 7.86
C LEU A 65 2.03 8.66 6.76
N ASP A 66 2.28 7.78 5.81
CA ASP A 66 3.33 7.97 4.79
C ASP A 66 3.02 9.05 3.75
N PHE A 67 1.74 9.27 3.47
CA PHE A 67 1.28 10.05 2.31
C PHE A 67 0.57 11.33 2.73
N TYR A 68 -0.29 11.23 3.74
CA TYR A 68 -1.11 12.33 4.23
C TYR A 68 -0.83 12.58 5.71
N ASN A 69 0.15 13.45 5.97
CA ASN A 69 0.60 13.80 7.32
C ASN A 69 -0.01 15.12 7.81
N PHE A 70 -1.30 15.33 7.56
CA PHE A 70 -2.00 16.54 8.00
C PHE A 70 -3.15 16.18 8.94
N ASP A 71 -3.42 17.07 9.89
CA ASP A 71 -4.39 16.85 10.95
C ASP A 71 -5.83 16.97 10.41
N LEU A 72 -6.28 15.91 9.72
CA LEU A 72 -7.66 15.76 9.23
C LEU A 72 -8.68 15.90 10.37
N LEU A 73 -8.33 15.43 11.57
CA LEU A 73 -9.17 15.57 12.76
C LEU A 73 -9.30 17.04 13.13
N GLY A 74 -8.21 17.78 13.27
CA GLY A 74 -8.23 19.20 13.65
C GLY A 74 -9.02 20.11 12.69
N SER A 75 -9.07 19.75 11.41
CA SER A 75 -9.70 20.53 10.33
C SER A 75 -11.14 20.12 10.01
N ALA A 76 -11.54 18.86 10.24
CA ALA A 76 -12.89 18.37 9.97
C ALA A 76 -13.92 18.65 11.09
N PHE A 77 -13.48 18.95 12.32
CA PHE A 77 -14.42 19.23 13.42
C PHE A 77 -15.07 20.60 13.25
N PRO A 78 -16.40 20.70 13.43
CA PRO A 78 -17.07 21.99 13.51
C PRO A 78 -16.40 22.89 14.56
N PRO A 79 -16.28 24.20 14.32
CA PRO A 79 -15.63 25.14 15.25
C PRO A 79 -16.33 25.23 16.62
N THR A 80 -17.51 24.62 16.76
CA THR A 80 -18.27 24.50 18.00
C THR A 80 -17.69 23.50 18.99
N TYR A 81 -16.81 22.59 18.57
CA TYR A 81 -16.13 21.64 19.45
C TYR A 81 -14.87 22.24 20.07
N THR A 82 -14.73 22.09 21.38
CA THR A 82 -13.51 22.45 22.13
C THR A 82 -12.35 21.52 21.78
N GLU A 83 -11.11 21.98 21.97
CA GLU A 83 -9.92 21.14 21.74
C GLU A 83 -9.87 19.89 22.63
N GLU A 84 -10.52 19.93 23.80
CA GLU A 84 -10.65 18.79 24.71
C GLU A 84 -11.65 17.76 24.17
N GLU A 85 -12.79 18.21 23.62
CA GLU A 85 -13.73 17.33 22.93
C GLU A 85 -13.11 16.73 21.67
N LYS A 86 -12.41 17.54 20.86
CA LYS A 86 -11.66 17.06 19.69
C LYS A 86 -10.63 16.00 20.07
N LYS A 87 -9.91 16.17 21.19
CA LYS A 87 -8.98 15.18 21.74
C LYS A 87 -9.66 13.90 22.20
N ALA A 88 -10.85 14.00 22.79
CA ALA A 88 -11.63 12.83 23.21
C ALA A 88 -12.09 11.95 22.02
N PHE A 89 -12.21 12.54 20.83
CA PHE A 89 -12.45 11.80 19.58
C PHE A 89 -11.18 11.21 18.94
N ARG A 90 -9.99 11.63 19.37
CA ARG A 90 -8.74 11.00 18.95
C ARG A 90 -8.53 9.77 19.81
N VAL A 91 -8.89 8.59 19.31
CA VAL A 91 -8.51 7.35 19.99
C VAL A 91 -7.00 7.22 19.92
N GLN A 92 -6.37 7.37 21.08
CA GLN A 92 -4.93 7.19 21.21
C GLN A 92 -4.63 5.72 21.38
N LYS A 93 -3.51 5.28 20.82
CA LYS A 93 -2.93 3.98 21.13
C LYS A 93 -2.71 3.87 22.64
N ALA A 94 -3.10 2.73 23.23
CA ALA A 94 -2.91 2.53 24.64
C ALA A 94 -1.41 2.52 24.97
N ARG A 95 -1.01 3.34 25.94
CA ARG A 95 0.34 3.36 26.50
C ARG A 95 0.27 2.81 27.91
N TYR A 96 1.18 1.88 28.21
CA TYR A 96 1.26 1.24 29.52
C TYR A 96 1.45 2.33 30.60
N ASP A 97 0.66 2.28 31.66
CA ASP A 97 0.61 3.26 32.77
C ASP A 97 0.15 4.70 32.44
N GLU A 98 -0.25 5.02 31.18
CA GLU A 98 -0.66 6.38 30.79
C GLU A 98 -2.14 6.49 30.36
N THR A 99 -2.68 5.54 29.59
CA THR A 99 -4.02 5.64 28.98
C THR A 99 -5.08 4.81 29.69
N TYR A 100 -6.30 5.37 29.84
CA TYR A 100 -7.47 4.61 30.28
C TYR A 100 -7.87 3.57 29.21
N PHE A 101 -7.89 2.29 29.59
CA PHE A 101 -8.09 1.14 28.70
C PHE A 101 -9.40 1.15 27.90
N ASP A 102 -10.40 1.91 28.36
CA ASP A 102 -11.75 1.97 27.77
C ASP A 102 -11.85 2.96 26.59
N LEU A 103 -10.78 3.71 26.31
CA LEU A 103 -10.72 4.79 25.30
C LEU A 103 -9.56 4.64 24.30
N SER A 104 -8.85 3.51 24.32
CA SER A 104 -7.62 3.29 23.56
C SER A 104 -7.57 1.88 22.98
N TYR A 105 -7.00 1.71 21.78
CA TYR A 105 -6.71 0.36 21.26
C TYR A 105 -5.40 -0.16 21.84
N LEU A 106 -5.45 -1.40 22.33
CA LEU A 106 -4.36 -2.09 23.02
C LEU A 106 -3.41 -2.73 22.00
N ASP A 107 -2.53 -1.91 21.43
CA ASP A 107 -1.52 -2.35 20.47
C ASP A 107 -0.09 -2.17 21.01
N PRO A 108 0.86 -3.02 20.56
CA PRO A 108 2.21 -3.07 21.08
C PRO A 108 3.00 -1.83 20.64
N GLU A 109 3.70 -1.15 21.55
CA GLU A 109 4.40 0.14 21.30
C GLU A 109 5.24 0.16 20.01
N ASN A 110 5.90 -0.96 19.69
CA ASN A 110 6.79 -1.12 18.55
C ASN A 110 6.10 -1.19 17.17
N VAL A 111 4.76 -1.28 17.11
CA VAL A 111 4.00 -1.21 15.85
C VAL A 111 3.18 0.07 15.82
N THR A 112 3.68 1.08 15.12
CA THR A 112 3.01 2.37 14.92
C THR A 112 1.98 2.31 13.78
N ALA A 113 1.21 3.37 13.54
CA ALA A 113 0.23 3.42 12.45
C ALA A 113 0.91 3.23 11.08
N GLN A 114 2.14 3.72 10.92
CA GLN A 114 2.88 3.66 9.67
C GLN A 114 3.12 2.24 9.12
N PRO A 115 3.67 1.27 9.89
CA PRO A 115 3.72 -0.12 9.46
C PRO A 115 2.36 -0.73 9.08
N LEU A 116 1.29 -0.42 9.82
CA LEU A 116 -0.05 -0.96 9.57
C LEU A 116 -0.64 -0.43 8.26
N GLU A 117 -0.57 0.89 8.07
CA GLU A 117 -0.94 1.60 6.85
C GLU A 117 -0.17 1.05 5.62
N ARG A 118 1.15 0.87 5.76
CA ARG A 118 2.00 0.26 4.73
C ARG A 118 1.61 -1.18 4.41
N ALA A 119 1.29 -1.98 5.43
CA ALA A 119 0.88 -3.37 5.26
C ALA A 119 -0.45 -3.45 4.50
N LEU A 120 -1.42 -2.60 4.85
CA LEU A 120 -2.69 -2.51 4.13
C LEU A 120 -2.49 -2.11 2.67
N TRP A 121 -1.57 -1.18 2.40
CA TRP A 121 -1.25 -0.81 1.02
C TRP A 121 -0.54 -1.91 0.23
N ASP A 122 0.25 -2.76 0.89
CA ASP A 122 0.83 -3.93 0.25
C ASP A 122 -0.26 -4.92 -0.21
N ILE A 123 -1.31 -5.07 0.60
CA ILE A 123 -2.48 -5.90 0.28
C ILE A 123 -3.32 -5.24 -0.82
N ARG A 124 -3.53 -3.92 -0.77
CA ARG A 124 -4.22 -3.14 -1.81
C ARG A 124 -3.65 -3.40 -3.21
N TYR A 125 -2.32 -3.48 -3.35
CA TYR A 125 -1.68 -3.82 -4.63
C TYR A 125 -1.94 -5.27 -5.12
N LYS A 126 -2.54 -6.12 -4.29
CA LYS A 126 -2.98 -7.48 -4.63
C LYS A 126 -4.47 -7.51 -4.96
N THR A 127 -5.26 -6.64 -4.36
CA THR A 127 -6.72 -6.63 -4.49
C THR A 127 -7.17 -5.85 -5.72
N THR A 128 -6.52 -4.73 -6.05
CA THR A 128 -6.94 -3.83 -7.14
C THR A 128 -5.79 -3.48 -8.07
N GLU A 129 -6.10 -3.32 -9.36
CA GLU A 129 -5.14 -2.86 -10.38
C GLU A 129 -5.18 -1.34 -10.50
N LYS A 130 -4.00 -0.73 -10.53
CA LYS A 130 -3.86 0.73 -10.51
C LYS A 130 -4.19 1.42 -11.83
N ASP A 131 -4.06 0.71 -12.95
CA ASP A 131 -4.08 1.32 -14.28
C ASP A 131 -5.46 1.24 -14.96
N ALA A 132 -6.43 0.55 -14.36
CA ALA A 132 -7.71 0.24 -15.02
C ALA A 132 -8.91 0.06 -14.08
N GLY A 133 -8.75 0.30 -12.77
CA GLY A 133 -9.89 0.33 -11.84
C GLY A 133 -10.70 -0.97 -11.75
N PHE A 134 -10.03 -2.12 -11.71
CA PHE A 134 -10.70 -3.42 -11.53
C PHE A 134 -10.05 -4.27 -10.44
N TYR A 135 -10.78 -5.29 -9.97
CA TYR A 135 -10.28 -6.27 -9.00
C TYR A 135 -9.27 -7.22 -9.64
N LYS A 136 -8.04 -7.21 -9.15
CA LYS A 136 -6.91 -7.97 -9.70
C LYS A 136 -6.96 -9.45 -9.32
N HIS A 137 -7.21 -9.71 -8.04
CA HIS A 137 -7.39 -11.05 -7.49
C HIS A 137 -8.71 -11.09 -6.72
N VAL A 138 -9.30 -12.28 -6.65
CA VAL A 138 -10.59 -12.53 -5.99
C VAL A 138 -10.52 -13.80 -5.15
N GLY A 139 -11.45 -13.92 -4.20
CA GLY A 139 -11.65 -15.12 -3.41
C GLY A 139 -10.46 -15.52 -2.54
N GLU A 140 -10.19 -16.83 -2.51
CA GLU A 140 -9.19 -17.47 -1.65
C GLU A 140 -7.78 -16.89 -1.83
N THR A 141 -7.44 -16.39 -3.03
CA THR A 141 -6.13 -15.76 -3.25
C THR A 141 -5.98 -14.47 -2.44
N VAL A 142 -7.00 -13.63 -2.42
CA VAL A 142 -7.00 -12.40 -1.61
C VAL A 142 -7.00 -12.75 -0.13
N LYS A 143 -7.84 -13.71 0.27
CA LYS A 143 -7.92 -14.13 1.67
C LYS A 143 -6.57 -14.63 2.20
N LYS A 144 -5.86 -15.46 1.43
CA LYS A 144 -4.50 -15.90 1.77
C LYS A 144 -3.52 -14.75 1.96
N TYR A 145 -3.62 -13.68 1.15
CA TYR A 145 -2.75 -12.51 1.36
C TYR A 145 -3.06 -11.79 2.67
N PHE A 146 -4.34 -11.60 2.99
CA PHE A 146 -4.75 -11.04 4.27
C PHE A 146 -4.31 -11.92 5.43
N ASP A 147 -4.62 -13.22 5.40
CA ASP A 147 -4.30 -14.15 6.49
C ASP A 147 -2.80 -14.20 6.79
N ILE A 148 -1.95 -14.18 5.75
CA ILE A 148 -0.48 -14.11 5.93
C ILE A 148 -0.07 -12.82 6.65
N VAL A 149 -0.56 -11.66 6.20
CA VAL A 149 -0.18 -10.38 6.81
C VAL A 149 -0.77 -10.25 8.22
N LYS A 150 -2.02 -10.68 8.41
CA LYS A 150 -2.68 -10.73 9.71
C LYS A 150 -1.89 -11.59 10.68
N GLN A 151 -1.55 -12.82 10.32
CA GLN A 151 -0.75 -13.69 11.19
C GLN A 151 0.56 -13.03 11.60
N GLN A 152 1.28 -12.42 10.64
CA GLN A 152 2.53 -11.72 10.92
C GLN A 152 2.38 -10.55 11.90
N LEU A 153 1.25 -9.83 11.87
CA LEU A 153 0.96 -8.71 12.78
C LEU A 153 0.40 -9.21 14.12
N LYS A 154 -0.40 -10.28 14.13
CA LYS A 154 -0.87 -10.97 15.34
C LYS A 154 0.28 -11.51 16.18
N ASP A 155 1.30 -12.06 15.53
CA ASP A 155 2.53 -12.53 16.18
C ASP A 155 3.31 -11.37 16.84
N LYS A 156 3.06 -10.12 16.40
CA LYS A 156 3.55 -8.90 17.05
C LYS A 156 2.65 -8.41 18.17
N LYS A 157 1.54 -9.09 18.44
CA LYS A 157 0.49 -8.74 19.41
C LYS A 157 -0.42 -7.58 18.96
N VAL A 158 -0.51 -7.31 17.66
CA VAL A 158 -1.54 -6.41 17.12
C VAL A 158 -2.90 -7.06 17.30
N LEU A 159 -3.90 -6.29 17.74
CA LEU A 159 -5.24 -6.81 18.02
C LEU A 159 -5.93 -7.38 16.78
N ASP A 160 -6.52 -8.57 16.92
CA ASP A 160 -7.29 -9.24 15.86
C ASP A 160 -8.41 -8.37 15.29
N ASP A 161 -9.15 -7.68 16.16
CA ASP A 161 -10.26 -6.81 15.78
C ASP A 161 -9.81 -5.61 14.94
N LEU A 162 -8.62 -5.05 15.23
CA LEU A 162 -8.05 -3.97 14.44
C LEU A 162 -7.69 -4.46 13.03
N LEU A 163 -7.04 -5.62 12.95
CA LEU A 163 -6.65 -6.23 11.69
C LEU A 163 -7.86 -6.63 10.84
N ASP A 164 -8.93 -7.08 11.47
CA ASP A 164 -10.21 -7.34 10.82
C ASP A 164 -10.87 -6.05 10.32
N ALA A 165 -10.89 -5.00 11.14
CA ALA A 165 -11.41 -3.70 10.73
C ALA A 165 -10.62 -3.09 9.55
N MET A 166 -9.30 -3.28 9.49
CA MET A 166 -8.49 -2.87 8.32
C MET A 166 -8.90 -3.61 7.03
N GLU A 167 -9.25 -4.90 7.13
CA GLU A 167 -9.75 -5.70 6.00
C GLU A 167 -11.11 -5.16 5.52
N ASP A 168 -12.02 -4.89 6.46
CA ASP A 168 -13.36 -4.34 6.20
C ASP A 168 -13.28 -2.96 5.53
N ILE A 169 -12.44 -2.07 6.08
CA ILE A 169 -12.20 -0.72 5.55
C ILE A 169 -11.67 -0.78 4.12
N LEU A 170 -10.69 -1.66 3.82
CA LEU A 170 -10.17 -1.74 2.45
C LEU A 170 -11.27 -2.13 1.45
N ALA A 171 -12.13 -3.09 1.81
CA ALA A 171 -13.21 -3.53 0.94
C ALA A 171 -14.23 -2.41 0.67
N ILE A 172 -14.60 -1.65 1.70
CA ILE A 172 -15.51 -0.50 1.59
C ILE A 172 -14.89 0.61 0.74
N VAL A 173 -13.63 0.99 1.01
CA VAL A 173 -12.93 2.04 0.25
C VAL A 173 -12.80 1.66 -1.22
N GLU A 174 -12.45 0.40 -1.53
CA GLU A 174 -12.43 -0.08 -2.91
C GLU A 174 -13.81 -0.04 -3.57
N GLY A 175 -14.86 -0.45 -2.85
CA GLY A 175 -16.25 -0.38 -3.32
C GLY A 175 -16.68 1.06 -3.61
N LYS A 176 -16.38 2.00 -2.71
CA LYS A 176 -16.70 3.43 -2.87
C LYS A 176 -16.00 4.06 -4.08
N ILE A 177 -14.72 3.75 -4.30
CA ILE A 177 -13.99 4.29 -5.47
C ILE A 177 -14.54 3.74 -6.79
N PHE A 178 -14.93 2.46 -6.83
CA PHE A 178 -15.42 1.82 -8.06
C PHE A 178 -16.90 2.06 -8.34
N ASN A 179 -17.73 2.10 -7.31
CA ASN A 179 -19.17 1.97 -7.44
C ASN A 179 -19.95 3.14 -6.80
N ALA A 180 -19.31 4.27 -6.56
CA ALA A 180 -19.97 5.50 -6.13
C ALA A 180 -19.33 6.74 -6.78
N ILE A 181 -20.05 7.86 -6.77
CA ILE A 181 -19.58 9.15 -7.28
C ILE A 181 -19.80 10.22 -6.22
N TYR A 182 -18.71 10.78 -5.71
CA TYR A 182 -18.75 11.89 -4.77
C TYR A 182 -18.13 13.11 -5.41
N VAL A 183 -18.65 14.30 -5.08
CA VAL A 183 -18.02 15.56 -5.48
C VAL A 183 -16.56 15.55 -5.00
N ASP A 184 -15.64 15.91 -5.90
CA ASP A 184 -14.18 15.97 -5.69
C ASP A 184 -13.44 14.66 -5.32
N LEU A 185 -14.13 13.53 -5.21
CA LEU A 185 -13.54 12.23 -4.85
C LEU A 185 -13.83 11.10 -5.85
N TRP A 186 -14.43 11.41 -7.00
CA TRP A 186 -14.66 10.46 -8.08
C TRP A 186 -13.51 10.44 -9.08
N VAL A 187 -13.30 9.30 -9.74
CA VAL A 187 -12.23 9.11 -10.73
C VAL A 187 -12.83 8.82 -12.09
N VAL A 188 -12.66 9.76 -13.02
CA VAL A 188 -13.09 9.62 -14.42
C VAL A 188 -12.53 8.32 -15.02
N GLY A 189 -13.39 7.47 -15.60
CA GLY A 189 -12.98 6.21 -16.23
C GLY A 189 -12.77 5.03 -15.26
N VAL A 190 -12.94 5.24 -13.95
CA VAL A 190 -12.92 4.18 -12.93
C VAL A 190 -14.26 4.11 -12.19
N SER A 191 -14.70 5.23 -11.62
CA SER A 191 -15.92 5.30 -10.82
C SER A 191 -17.15 5.12 -11.71
N ARG A 192 -18.07 4.27 -11.27
CA ARG A 192 -19.34 3.97 -11.95
C ARG A 192 -20.46 4.82 -11.37
N VAL A 193 -21.40 5.20 -12.22
CA VAL A 193 -22.64 5.85 -11.79
C VAL A 193 -23.45 4.84 -10.95
N PRO A 194 -23.70 5.12 -9.66
CA PRO A 194 -24.44 4.22 -8.80
C PRO A 194 -25.94 4.28 -9.03
N GLU A 195 -26.66 3.28 -8.53
CA GLU A 195 -28.12 3.36 -8.36
C GLU A 195 -28.45 4.41 -7.29
N GLU A 196 -29.52 5.18 -7.48
CA GLU A 196 -30.01 6.12 -6.47
C GLU A 196 -31.08 5.46 -5.59
N SER A 197 -31.11 5.86 -4.32
CA SER A 197 -32.06 5.48 -3.29
C SER A 197 -32.67 6.72 -2.64
N GLU A 198 -33.71 6.56 -1.82
CA GLU A 198 -34.29 7.67 -1.04
C GLU A 198 -33.29 8.33 -0.09
N HIS A 199 -32.20 7.64 0.25
CA HIS A 199 -31.20 8.08 1.21
C HIS A 199 -29.83 8.36 0.60
N GLY A 200 -29.67 8.36 -0.73
CA GLY A 200 -28.39 8.65 -1.39
C GLY A 200 -28.08 7.66 -2.50
N GLN A 201 -26.80 7.35 -2.70
CA GLN A 201 -26.33 6.40 -3.70
C GLN A 201 -26.24 4.99 -3.11
N VAL A 202 -26.40 3.96 -3.93
CA VAL A 202 -26.16 2.56 -3.54
C VAL A 202 -24.87 2.10 -4.21
N PHE A 203 -23.88 1.74 -3.39
CA PHE A 203 -22.61 1.23 -3.87
C PHE A 203 -22.45 -0.24 -3.50
N SER A 204 -21.79 -1.02 -4.38
CA SER A 204 -21.40 -2.39 -4.05
C SER A 204 -19.97 -2.46 -3.54
N PHE A 205 -19.73 -3.35 -2.59
CA PHE A 205 -18.41 -3.63 -2.04
C PHE A 205 -18.25 -5.14 -1.83
N ARG A 206 -17.01 -5.61 -1.86
CA ARG A 206 -16.72 -7.05 -1.67
C ARG A 206 -16.88 -7.41 -0.21
N ILE A 207 -17.47 -8.56 0.07
CA ILE A 207 -17.61 -9.09 1.43
C ILE A 207 -16.22 -9.53 1.93
N PRO A 208 -15.64 -8.91 2.98
CA PRO A 208 -14.30 -9.23 3.50
C PRO A 208 -14.13 -10.69 3.93
N ARG A 209 -15.24 -11.37 4.24
CA ARG A 209 -15.24 -12.78 4.64
C ARG A 209 -14.73 -13.70 3.55
N ASP A 210 -15.13 -13.46 2.29
CA ASP A 210 -14.82 -14.35 1.18
C ASP A 210 -14.11 -13.69 0.01
N TRP A 211 -14.17 -12.36 -0.14
CA TRP A 211 -13.63 -11.61 -1.28
C TRP A 211 -14.13 -12.11 -2.66
N VAL A 212 -15.28 -12.79 -2.68
CA VAL A 212 -15.97 -13.29 -3.87
C VAL A 212 -17.29 -12.56 -4.05
N ASN A 213 -18.12 -12.57 -3.02
CA ASN A 213 -19.45 -12.01 -3.08
C ASN A 213 -19.39 -10.51 -2.83
N GLU A 214 -20.35 -9.79 -3.41
CA GLU A 214 -20.55 -8.37 -3.16
C GLU A 214 -21.82 -8.17 -2.34
N ASP A 215 -21.79 -7.18 -1.46
CA ASP A 215 -22.96 -6.66 -0.77
C ASP A 215 -23.18 -5.20 -1.19
N LYS A 216 -24.36 -4.66 -0.88
CA LYS A 216 -24.75 -3.28 -1.21
C LYS A 216 -24.95 -2.46 0.06
N ALA A 217 -24.53 -1.21 0.03
CA ALA A 217 -24.79 -0.24 1.09
C ALA A 217 -25.19 1.11 0.51
N GLU A 218 -26.00 1.85 1.26
CA GLU A 218 -26.37 3.23 0.93
C GLU A 218 -25.30 4.21 1.42
N THR A 219 -25.01 5.22 0.60
CA THR A 219 -23.97 6.21 0.84
C THR A 219 -24.38 7.61 0.42
N ARG A 220 -24.00 8.61 1.22
CA ARG A 220 -24.10 10.04 0.83
C ARG A 220 -22.74 10.69 0.67
N TYR A 221 -21.77 10.26 1.49
CA TYR A 221 -20.49 10.92 1.62
C TYR A 221 -19.33 9.97 1.36
N GLY A 222 -18.21 10.54 0.89
CA GLY A 222 -16.99 9.78 0.65
C GLY A 222 -16.55 9.01 1.90
N TYR A 223 -16.49 9.70 3.05
CA TYR A 223 -16.35 9.06 4.35
C TYR A 223 -17.66 9.11 5.14
N GLU A 224 -18.11 7.95 5.61
CA GLU A 224 -19.22 7.78 6.53
C GLU A 224 -19.09 6.42 7.23
N HIS A 225 -19.76 6.24 8.37
CA HIS A 225 -19.72 4.97 9.10
C HIS A 225 -20.97 4.12 8.81
N HIS A 226 -20.77 2.94 8.21
CA HIS A 226 -21.84 1.96 8.02
C HIS A 226 -21.94 1.01 9.22
N VAL A 227 -22.99 1.20 10.03
CA VAL A 227 -23.27 0.33 11.19
C VAL A 227 -23.47 -1.11 10.71
N GLY A 228 -22.78 -2.05 11.35
CA GLY A 228 -22.85 -3.48 11.01
C GLY A 228 -21.93 -3.92 9.87
N LEU A 229 -21.34 -2.99 9.10
CA LEU A 229 -20.33 -3.30 8.09
C LEU A 229 -18.91 -2.98 8.55
N MET A 230 -18.74 -1.94 9.35
CA MET A 230 -17.46 -1.62 9.99
C MET A 230 -17.53 -1.94 11.46
N ARG A 231 -16.49 -2.64 11.94
CA ARG A 231 -16.27 -2.81 13.39
C ARG A 231 -15.98 -1.43 13.95
N VAL A 232 -16.87 -0.99 14.85
CA VAL A 232 -16.84 0.36 15.42
C VAL A 232 -15.54 0.51 16.23
N GLY A 233 -14.61 1.27 15.68
CA GLY A 233 -13.45 1.81 16.37
C GLY A 233 -13.37 3.32 16.11
N ALA A 234 -12.78 4.06 17.04
CA ALA A 234 -12.45 5.49 16.96
C ALA A 234 -13.57 6.55 16.88
N PHE A 235 -14.55 6.46 15.98
CA PHE A 235 -15.70 7.37 16.00
C PHE A 235 -16.92 6.63 16.56
N ARG A 236 -17.17 6.80 17.86
CA ARG A 236 -18.51 6.58 18.43
C ARG A 236 -19.48 7.30 17.51
N ALA A 237 -20.34 6.54 16.83
CA ALA A 237 -21.32 7.00 15.83
C ALA A 237 -21.67 8.47 16.05
N LEU A 238 -20.97 9.36 15.33
CA LEU A 238 -21.23 10.78 15.48
C LEU A 238 -22.52 11.05 14.74
N ASP A 239 -23.54 11.43 15.50
CA ASP A 239 -24.87 11.74 15.00
C ASP A 239 -24.90 13.16 14.41
N PHE A 240 -23.96 13.49 13.52
CA PHE A 240 -24.01 14.73 12.75
C PHE A 240 -23.29 14.61 11.41
N ASN A 241 -23.83 15.33 10.42
CA ASN A 241 -23.21 15.48 9.11
C ASN A 241 -21.95 16.34 9.25
N ILE A 242 -20.79 15.78 8.95
CA ILE A 242 -19.57 16.57 8.72
C ILE A 242 -19.68 17.06 7.28
N GLU A 243 -19.96 18.35 7.09
CA GLU A 243 -19.67 19.00 5.80
C GLU A 243 -18.16 18.95 5.61
N PHE A 244 -17.69 18.33 4.53
CA PHE A 244 -16.26 18.27 4.22
C PHE A 244 -15.79 19.70 3.90
N PRO A 245 -15.00 20.34 4.77
CA PRO A 245 -14.44 21.65 4.46
C PRO A 245 -13.53 21.55 3.24
N ASP A 246 -13.42 22.64 2.47
CA ASP A 246 -12.47 22.74 1.36
C ASP A 246 -11.05 22.39 1.83
N GLU A 247 -10.70 22.70 3.08
CA GLU A 247 -9.41 22.39 3.70
C GLU A 247 -9.07 20.88 3.73
N LEU A 248 -10.06 19.99 3.69
CA LEU A 248 -9.81 18.54 3.58
C LEU A 248 -9.49 18.15 2.13
N ILE A 249 -10.13 18.79 1.15
CA ILE A 249 -9.95 18.49 -0.28
C ILE A 249 -8.69 19.15 -0.85
N GLN A 250 -8.28 20.32 -0.34
CA GLN A 250 -7.08 21.04 -0.82
C GLN A 250 -5.80 20.17 -0.83
N PRO A 251 -5.49 19.39 0.22
CA PRO A 251 -4.36 18.45 0.20
C PRO A 251 -4.46 17.41 -0.90
N LEU A 252 -5.65 16.87 -1.18
CA LEU A 252 -5.86 15.94 -2.29
C LEU A 252 -5.53 16.63 -3.62
N VAL A 253 -6.11 17.81 -3.86
CA VAL A 253 -5.90 18.60 -5.08
C VAL A 253 -4.43 18.96 -5.26
N GLN A 254 -3.76 19.41 -4.19
CA GLN A 254 -2.33 19.72 -4.22
C GLN A 254 -1.50 18.51 -4.63
N ARG A 255 -1.77 17.32 -4.06
CA ARG A 255 -1.01 16.10 -4.41
C ARG A 255 -1.27 15.62 -5.81
N LEU A 256 -2.51 15.74 -6.29
CA LEU A 256 -2.84 15.48 -7.68
C LEU A 256 -2.07 16.42 -8.60
N GLN A 257 -2.06 17.72 -8.30
CA GLN A 257 -1.32 18.71 -9.07
C GLN A 257 0.19 18.43 -9.06
N GLU A 258 0.80 18.15 -7.90
CA GLU A 258 2.23 17.78 -7.80
C GLU A 258 2.56 16.57 -8.68
N ALA A 259 1.67 15.57 -8.72
CA ALA A 259 1.87 14.35 -9.50
C ALA A 259 1.67 14.59 -11.00
N LEU A 260 0.70 15.43 -11.40
CA LEU A 260 0.44 15.80 -12.79
C LEU A 260 1.50 16.76 -13.34
N ASP A 261 1.97 17.71 -12.53
CA ASP A 261 3.07 18.61 -12.87
C ASP A 261 4.35 17.81 -13.15
N PHE A 262 4.60 16.75 -12.38
CA PHE A 262 5.69 15.83 -12.69
C PHE A 262 5.55 15.18 -14.07
N LEU A 263 4.35 15.04 -14.63
CA LEU A 263 4.11 14.50 -15.98
C LEU A 263 3.95 15.58 -17.06
N SER A 264 4.15 16.85 -16.72
CA SER A 264 3.96 17.95 -17.65
C SER A 264 5.09 18.08 -18.67
N TYR A 265 4.81 18.80 -19.75
CA TYR A 265 5.82 19.26 -20.70
C TYR A 265 6.50 20.52 -20.17
N ILE A 266 7.81 20.58 -20.29
CA ILE A 266 8.62 21.76 -19.99
C ILE A 266 9.34 22.24 -21.25
N GLU A 267 9.52 23.55 -21.38
CA GLU A 267 10.34 24.12 -22.43
C GLU A 267 11.82 24.01 -22.05
N GLN A 268 12.61 23.36 -22.91
CA GLN A 268 14.05 23.28 -22.75
C GLN A 268 14.74 23.61 -24.08
N TYR A 269 15.48 24.72 -24.13
CA TYR A 269 16.18 25.20 -25.32
C TYR A 269 15.29 25.39 -26.55
N GLY A 270 14.04 25.84 -26.36
CA GLY A 270 13.07 26.04 -27.46
C GLY A 270 12.33 24.79 -27.91
N TYR A 271 12.45 23.67 -27.19
CA TYR A 271 11.72 22.42 -27.44
C TYR A 271 10.86 22.06 -26.23
N GLU A 272 9.63 21.60 -26.47
CA GLU A 272 8.79 20.99 -25.45
C GLU A 272 9.24 19.55 -25.20
N VAL A 273 9.58 19.23 -23.95
CA VAL A 273 10.03 17.90 -23.54
C VAL A 273 9.27 17.46 -22.29
N LEU A 274 8.89 16.19 -22.24
CA LEU A 274 8.27 15.59 -21.07
C LEU A 274 9.21 15.70 -19.86
N TYR A 275 8.83 16.41 -18.79
CA TYR A 275 9.66 16.64 -17.60
C TYR A 275 10.35 15.38 -17.05
N PRO A 276 9.67 14.21 -16.93
CA PRO A 276 10.27 12.98 -16.45
C PRO A 276 11.50 12.52 -17.24
N ARG A 277 11.59 12.82 -18.53
CA ARG A 277 12.78 12.56 -19.36
C ARG A 277 14.00 13.27 -18.77
N THR A 278 13.87 14.57 -18.54
CA THR A 278 14.96 15.41 -18.02
C THR A 278 15.36 14.96 -16.61
N TRP A 279 14.38 14.67 -15.76
CA TRP A 279 14.59 14.14 -14.41
C TRP A 279 15.33 12.80 -14.42
N MET A 280 15.00 11.89 -15.34
CA MET A 280 15.68 10.60 -15.48
C MET A 280 17.12 10.75 -15.96
N LEU A 281 17.36 11.61 -16.95
CA LEU A 281 18.71 11.88 -17.48
C LEU A 281 19.63 12.43 -16.40
N GLN A 282 19.15 13.35 -15.57
CA GLN A 282 19.91 13.87 -14.42
C GLN A 282 20.28 12.80 -13.39
N LYS A 283 19.54 11.68 -13.36
CA LYS A 283 19.74 10.56 -12.42
C LYS A 283 20.39 9.34 -13.08
N LEU A 284 20.89 9.45 -14.31
CA LEU A 284 21.46 8.35 -15.06
C LEU A 284 22.53 7.58 -14.27
N GLU A 285 23.49 8.28 -13.65
CA GLU A 285 24.54 7.65 -12.85
C GLU A 285 23.98 6.92 -11.61
N ARG A 286 22.93 7.46 -10.99
CA ARG A 286 22.24 6.78 -9.89
C ARG A 286 21.57 5.49 -10.35
N TYR A 287 21.03 5.44 -11.57
CA TYR A 287 20.46 4.21 -12.14
C TYR A 287 21.53 3.17 -12.46
N LYS A 288 22.69 3.60 -12.97
CA LYS A 288 23.83 2.73 -13.30
C LYS A 288 24.41 2.06 -12.05
N HIS A 289 24.67 2.85 -11.01
CA HIS A 289 25.26 2.35 -9.77
C HIS A 289 24.19 1.77 -8.84
N GLY A 290 23.21 2.55 -8.39
CA GLY A 290 22.21 2.09 -7.43
C GLY A 290 21.36 0.92 -7.95
N GLY A 291 20.78 1.07 -9.15
CA GLY A 291 19.95 0.02 -9.76
C GLY A 291 20.77 -1.18 -10.22
N GLY A 292 21.88 -0.93 -10.91
CA GLY A 292 22.77 -1.96 -11.45
C GLY A 292 23.41 -2.83 -10.37
N ASP A 293 23.96 -2.23 -9.31
CA ASP A 293 24.62 -2.96 -8.23
C ASP A 293 23.60 -3.81 -7.44
N LYS A 294 22.37 -3.32 -7.31
CA LYS A 294 21.27 -4.11 -6.76
C LYS A 294 20.96 -5.36 -7.60
N GLN A 295 21.06 -5.28 -8.93
CA GLN A 295 20.90 -6.47 -9.78
C GLN A 295 22.01 -7.49 -9.57
N VAL A 296 23.25 -7.04 -9.37
CA VAL A 296 24.38 -7.94 -9.03
C VAL A 296 24.11 -8.64 -7.71
N LYS A 297 23.71 -7.90 -6.66
CA LYS A 297 23.36 -8.49 -5.35
C LYS A 297 22.25 -9.53 -5.48
N LEU A 298 21.19 -9.23 -6.24
CA LEU A 298 20.09 -10.18 -6.48
C LEU A 298 20.56 -11.42 -7.25
N GLN A 299 21.46 -11.27 -8.23
CA GLN A 299 21.97 -12.39 -9.00
C GLN A 299 22.91 -13.27 -8.18
N ARG A 300 23.73 -12.67 -7.30
CA ARG A 300 24.56 -13.37 -6.31
C ARG A 300 23.71 -14.27 -5.43
N ILE A 301 22.71 -13.70 -4.75
CA ILE A 301 21.76 -14.48 -3.92
C ILE A 301 21.16 -15.65 -4.71
N ILE A 302 20.71 -15.42 -5.94
CA ILE A 302 20.14 -16.51 -6.77
C ILE A 302 21.17 -17.60 -7.05
N ASN A 303 22.42 -17.22 -7.36
CA ASN A 303 23.49 -18.15 -7.65
C ASN A 303 23.89 -18.96 -6.41
N ASP A 304 23.84 -18.36 -5.22
CA ASP A 304 24.18 -19.03 -3.95
C ASP A 304 23.08 -19.99 -3.48
N ILE A 305 21.81 -19.64 -3.70
CA ILE A 305 20.68 -20.46 -3.25
C ILE A 305 20.39 -21.64 -4.20
N LYS A 306 20.64 -21.50 -5.50
CA LYS A 306 20.38 -22.57 -6.47
C LYS A 306 21.06 -23.91 -6.11
N PRO A 307 22.36 -23.96 -5.76
CA PRO A 307 23.02 -25.19 -5.31
C PRO A 307 22.36 -25.84 -4.08
N ILE A 308 21.90 -25.03 -3.11
CA ILE A 308 21.18 -25.53 -1.93
C ILE A 308 19.88 -26.22 -2.39
N LEU A 309 19.13 -25.58 -3.29
CA LEU A 309 17.90 -26.17 -3.83
C LEU A 309 18.14 -27.42 -4.68
N ASP A 310 19.26 -27.48 -5.40
CA ASP A 310 19.66 -28.66 -6.19
C ASP A 310 20.04 -29.84 -5.28
N LYS A 311 20.78 -29.57 -4.20
CA LYS A 311 21.14 -30.56 -3.17
C LYS A 311 19.91 -31.21 -2.53
N HIS A 312 18.84 -30.42 -2.30
CA HIS A 312 17.59 -30.91 -1.71
C HIS A 312 16.56 -31.40 -2.74
N GLY A 313 16.90 -31.44 -4.03
CA GLY A 313 16.00 -31.96 -5.08
C GLY A 313 14.72 -31.14 -5.29
N ILE A 314 14.74 -29.83 -5.01
CA ILE A 314 13.54 -28.99 -5.07
C ILE A 314 13.10 -28.74 -6.51
N ILE A 315 11.87 -29.16 -6.83
CA ILE A 315 11.22 -29.03 -8.14
C ILE A 315 10.77 -27.60 -8.46
N GLY A 316 10.69 -27.28 -9.75
CA GLY A 316 10.64 -25.91 -10.30
C GLY A 316 9.72 -24.91 -9.60
N ASN A 317 8.45 -25.24 -9.39
CA ASN A 317 7.47 -24.29 -8.84
C ASN A 317 7.83 -23.82 -7.42
N PHE A 318 8.34 -24.71 -6.57
CA PHE A 318 8.77 -24.37 -5.22
C PHE A 318 10.08 -23.58 -5.19
N ARG A 319 10.96 -23.74 -6.20
CA ARG A 319 12.23 -23.00 -6.26
C ARG A 319 12.01 -21.49 -6.24
N ASN A 320 10.98 -21.00 -6.93
CA ASN A 320 10.67 -19.57 -6.94
C ASN A 320 10.24 -19.06 -5.56
N ALA A 321 9.55 -19.88 -4.77
CA ALA A 321 9.18 -19.53 -3.40
C ALA A 321 10.43 -19.39 -2.51
N TYR A 322 11.36 -20.36 -2.53
CA TYR A 322 12.62 -20.28 -1.79
C TYR A 322 13.51 -19.11 -2.24
N LEU A 323 13.58 -18.83 -3.54
CA LEU A 323 14.30 -17.65 -4.04
C LEU A 323 13.63 -16.33 -3.64
N THR A 324 12.31 -16.32 -3.45
CA THR A 324 11.59 -15.15 -2.94
C THR A 324 11.84 -14.98 -1.44
N PHE A 325 11.83 -16.06 -0.67
CA PHE A 325 12.24 -16.07 0.74
C PHE A 325 13.65 -15.49 0.92
N ALA A 326 14.63 -15.99 0.16
CA ALA A 326 16.02 -15.50 0.23
C ALA A 326 16.12 -13.99 -0.03
N LYS A 327 15.37 -13.47 -1.02
CA LYS A 327 15.32 -12.02 -1.29
C LYS A 327 14.61 -11.26 -0.20
N GLU A 328 13.55 -11.82 0.38
CA GLU A 328 12.80 -11.20 1.47
C GLU A 328 13.68 -11.05 2.71
N ILE A 329 14.46 -12.08 3.08
CA ILE A 329 15.46 -12.00 4.16
C ILE A 329 16.55 -10.97 3.85
N ALA A 330 17.10 -10.99 2.63
CA ALA A 330 18.20 -10.09 2.24
C ALA A 330 17.81 -8.60 2.16
N PHE A 331 16.53 -8.31 1.91
CA PHE A 331 16.01 -6.96 1.67
C PHE A 331 14.93 -6.54 2.67
N LYS A 332 14.75 -7.26 3.78
CA LYS A 332 13.77 -6.94 4.83
C LYS A 332 13.93 -5.50 5.32
N ASP A 333 15.17 -5.11 5.59
CA ASP A 333 15.51 -3.81 6.18
C ASP A 333 15.79 -2.72 5.12
N TYR A 334 15.60 -3.05 3.83
CA TYR A 334 15.93 -2.14 2.73
C TYR A 334 14.89 -1.01 2.57
N SER A 335 15.33 0.23 2.81
CA SER A 335 14.53 1.46 2.62
C SER A 335 14.51 1.93 1.17
N GLY A 336 13.71 1.29 0.32
CA GLY A 336 13.53 1.68 -1.08
C GLY A 336 12.34 2.63 -1.36
N HIS A 337 12.16 2.99 -2.63
CA HIS A 337 11.01 3.81 -3.09
C HIS A 337 9.63 3.18 -2.81
N ARG A 338 9.56 1.85 -2.68
CA ARG A 338 8.32 1.13 -2.34
C ARG A 338 8.07 1.20 -0.84
N ARG A 339 7.60 2.35 -0.34
CA ARG A 339 7.35 2.59 1.09
C ARG A 339 6.44 1.52 1.71
N TYR A 340 5.40 1.10 0.99
CA TYR A 340 4.50 0.03 1.40
C TYR A 340 5.15 -1.34 1.61
N LYS A 341 6.36 -1.61 1.11
CA LYS A 341 7.09 -2.86 1.43
C LYS A 341 7.86 -2.77 2.75
N GLN A 342 7.99 -1.57 3.31
CA GLN A 342 8.83 -1.31 4.48
C GLN A 342 8.17 -1.68 5.81
N TYR A 343 6.88 -2.04 5.85
CA TYR A 343 6.27 -2.59 7.07
C TYR A 343 7.04 -3.82 7.57
N LYS A 344 7.66 -4.58 6.65
CA LYS A 344 8.43 -5.79 6.95
C LYS A 344 9.60 -5.57 7.90
N LYS A 345 10.03 -4.32 8.13
CA LYS A 345 11.04 -3.97 9.14
C LYS A 345 10.62 -4.32 10.56
N VAL A 346 9.30 -4.36 10.84
CA VAL A 346 8.80 -4.79 12.15
C VAL A 346 8.90 -6.30 12.35
N LEU A 347 9.11 -7.07 11.26
CA LEU A 347 9.17 -8.52 11.28
C LEU A 347 10.58 -9.00 11.65
N THR A 348 10.63 -10.09 12.39
CA THR A 348 11.85 -10.86 12.64
C THR A 348 12.10 -11.82 11.48
N ASP A 349 13.32 -12.37 11.42
CA ASP A 349 13.64 -13.37 10.40
C ASP A 349 12.82 -14.66 10.61
N GLU A 350 12.45 -14.95 11.87
CA GLU A 350 11.60 -16.09 12.24
C GLU A 350 10.16 -15.93 11.72
N ASP A 351 9.59 -14.72 11.80
CA ASP A 351 8.25 -14.45 11.24
C ASP A 351 8.21 -14.68 9.73
N ILE A 352 9.33 -14.39 9.04
CA ILE A 352 9.46 -14.65 7.62
C ILE A 352 9.58 -16.17 7.36
N ILE A 353 10.34 -16.90 8.18
CA ILE A 353 10.42 -18.37 8.09
C ILE A 353 9.03 -19.00 8.27
N ASN A 354 8.29 -18.61 9.31
CA ASN A 354 6.96 -19.13 9.60
C ASN A 354 5.95 -18.85 8.49
N LYS A 355 6.02 -17.67 7.86
CA LYS A 355 5.25 -17.37 6.65
C LYS A 355 5.52 -18.36 5.52
N TYR A 356 6.78 -18.71 5.25
CA TYR A 356 7.09 -19.63 4.15
C TYR A 356 6.83 -21.10 4.53
N LYS A 357 6.93 -21.45 5.81
CA LYS A 357 6.49 -22.75 6.34
C LYS A 357 4.99 -22.96 6.13
N SER A 358 4.16 -21.96 6.43
CA SER A 358 2.70 -22.05 6.20
C SER A 358 2.33 -22.15 4.71
N MET A 359 3.20 -21.70 3.82
CA MET A 359 3.08 -21.91 2.36
C MET A 359 3.57 -23.30 1.90
N GLY A 360 3.99 -24.18 2.81
CA GLY A 360 4.42 -25.54 2.53
C GLY A 360 5.92 -25.71 2.24
N LEU A 361 6.76 -24.72 2.56
CA LEU A 361 8.22 -24.87 2.42
C LEU A 361 8.81 -25.56 3.67
N GLN A 362 9.91 -26.30 3.45
CA GLN A 362 10.58 -27.06 4.49
C GLN A 362 11.51 -26.16 5.31
N GLU A 363 11.31 -26.18 6.63
CA GLU A 363 12.02 -25.33 7.59
C GLU A 363 13.54 -25.50 7.57
N ASN A 364 14.04 -26.73 7.50
CA ASN A 364 15.47 -27.02 7.43
C ASN A 364 16.15 -26.35 6.22
N ILE A 365 15.45 -26.25 5.08
CA ILE A 365 15.96 -25.56 3.88
C ILE A 365 15.90 -24.05 4.05
N LEU A 366 14.82 -23.53 4.65
CA LEU A 366 14.68 -22.10 4.96
C LEU A 366 15.80 -21.63 5.91
N GLU A 367 16.13 -22.43 6.91
CA GLU A 367 17.24 -22.18 7.83
C GLU A 367 18.61 -22.17 7.13
N GLU A 368 18.89 -23.17 6.28
CA GLU A 368 20.13 -23.22 5.50
C GLU A 368 20.27 -21.99 4.57
N ILE A 369 19.17 -21.56 3.96
CA ILE A 369 19.13 -20.34 3.13
C ILE A 369 19.33 -19.08 3.98
N LYS A 370 18.70 -18.96 5.15
CA LYS A 370 18.87 -17.81 6.06
C LYS A 370 20.33 -17.65 6.45
N LEU A 371 20.98 -18.74 6.88
CA LEU A 371 22.40 -18.75 7.22
C LEU A 371 23.26 -18.34 6.04
N LYS A 372 22.96 -18.83 4.83
CA LYS A 372 23.71 -18.46 3.63
C LYS A 372 23.56 -16.99 3.26
N VAL A 373 22.38 -16.40 3.47
CA VAL A 373 22.08 -14.99 3.13
C VAL A 373 22.62 -14.00 4.17
N LYS A 374 22.65 -14.38 5.46
CA LYS A 374 23.08 -13.52 6.57
C LYS A 374 24.54 -13.72 6.99
N GLY A 375 25.13 -14.86 6.67
CA GLY A 375 26.55 -15.18 6.90
C GLY A 375 27.50 -14.56 5.88
N GLU A 376 27.00 -13.67 5.03
CA GLU A 376 27.73 -12.73 4.17
C GLU A 376 27.45 -11.30 4.65
#